data_AF-A0A956KAH1-F1
#
_entry.id   AF-A0A956KAH1-F1
#
_cell.length_a   1.000
_cell.length_b   1.000
_cell.length_c   1.000
_cell.angle_alpha   90.00
_cell.angle_beta   90.00
_cell.angle_gamma   90.00
#
_symmetry.space_group_name_H-M   'P 1'
#
loop_
_entity.id
_entity.type
_entity.pdbx_description
1 polymer ?
#
loop_
_entity_poly.entity_id
_entity_poly.type
_entity_poly.pdbx_seq_one_letter_code
_entity_poly.pdbx_strand_id
1 'polypeptide(L)'
;MHSWNALYVRGDAGFRLWWTDLITLAIAAAIAACVWTWPLRPGYAVATVVGHFFLFCNVTRARPRDELLWALSYSALGVWLVGGGRLDWLELLGVIAPLTIAQTLSELARPDYRGVAHSRLRRGATRRAERGAVGTRPSPREAPVAGR
;
A
#
# COMPACT_ATOMS: atom_id res chain seq x y z
N MET A 1 -15.14 -30.56 -7.55
CA MET A 1 -14.81 -30.33 -6.13
C MET A 1 -13.67 -29.33 -6.05
N HIS A 2 -13.96 -28.07 -5.72
CA HIS A 2 -13.09 -27.11 -5.00
C HIS A 2 -13.84 -25.78 -4.91
N SER A 3 -15.01 -25.82 -4.27
CA SER A 3 -15.69 -24.64 -3.75
C SER A 3 -14.91 -24.16 -2.53
N TRP A 4 -13.95 -23.27 -2.75
CA TRP A 4 -13.23 -22.64 -1.65
C TRP A 4 -14.19 -21.72 -0.91
N ASN A 5 -14.55 -22.19 0.28
CA ASN A 5 -15.27 -21.50 1.33
C ASN A 5 -14.84 -20.04 1.44
N ALA A 6 -15.60 -19.16 0.80
CA ALA A 6 -15.57 -17.72 1.04
C ALA A 6 -16.25 -17.43 2.39
N LEU A 7 -15.65 -17.92 3.48
CA LEU A 7 -15.86 -17.38 4.80
C LEU A 7 -15.15 -16.02 4.83
N TYR A 8 -15.86 -15.02 4.30
CA TYR A 8 -15.59 -13.61 4.55
C TYR A 8 -15.63 -13.39 6.06
N VAL A 9 -14.47 -13.51 6.71
CA VAL A 9 -14.25 -12.93 8.03
C VAL A 9 -14.43 -11.42 7.85
N ARG A 10 -15.65 -10.94 8.15
CA ARG A 10 -15.93 -9.53 8.42
C ARG A 10 -15.00 -9.12 9.56
N GLY A 11 -14.10 -8.20 9.27
CA GLY A 11 -13.15 -7.66 10.22
C GLY A 11 -12.34 -6.55 9.59
N ASP A 12 -12.94 -5.35 9.60
CA ASP A 12 -12.32 -4.03 9.52
C ASP A 12 -11.49 -3.73 8.28
N ALA A 13 -12.15 -3.44 7.15
CA ALA A 13 -11.50 -2.68 6.09
C ALA A 13 -11.39 -1.21 6.52
N GLY A 14 -10.20 -0.63 6.50
CA GLY A 14 -9.97 0.73 6.96
C GLY A 14 -8.58 0.96 7.54
N PHE A 15 -8.38 2.17 8.07
CA PHE A 15 -7.17 2.55 8.78
C PHE A 15 -7.09 1.81 10.12
N ARG A 16 -5.93 1.24 10.42
CA ARG A 16 -5.65 0.60 11.70
C ARG A 16 -4.54 1.41 12.36
N LEU A 17 -4.78 1.94 13.54
CA LEU A 17 -3.75 2.56 14.37
C LEU A 17 -3.86 1.94 15.76
N TRP A 18 -2.90 1.09 16.11
CA TRP A 18 -2.81 0.52 17.44
C TRP A 18 -1.85 1.35 18.30
N TRP A 19 -1.99 1.22 19.63
CA TRP A 19 -1.09 1.89 20.58
C TRP A 19 0.39 1.56 20.33
N THR A 20 0.68 0.35 19.83
CA THR A 20 2.02 -0.07 19.41
C THR A 20 2.56 0.76 18.24
N ASP A 21 1.72 1.16 17.29
CA ASP A 21 2.12 2.03 16.16
C ASP A 21 2.45 3.44 16.66
N LEU A 22 1.63 3.96 17.59
CA LEU A 22 1.84 5.25 18.25
C LEU A 22 3.16 5.28 19.04
N ILE A 23 3.44 4.23 19.80
CA ILE A 23 4.71 4.09 20.54
C ILE A 23 5.89 4.01 19.56
N THR A 24 5.74 3.22 18.49
CA THR A 24 6.79 3.07 17.47
C THR A 24 7.08 4.41 16.79
N LEU A 25 6.04 5.16 16.43
CA LEU A 25 6.16 6.51 15.86
C LEU A 25 6.82 7.48 16.84
N ALA A 26 6.47 7.44 18.13
CA ALA A 26 7.04 8.32 19.14
C ALA A 26 8.54 8.03 19.37
N ILE A 27 8.91 6.75 19.50
CA ILE A 27 10.31 6.32 19.64
C ILE A 27 11.10 6.72 18.40
N ALA A 28 10.56 6.44 17.21
CA ALA A 28 11.18 6.82 15.95
C ALA A 28 11.39 8.34 15.81
N ALA A 29 10.38 9.14 16.18
CA ALA A 29 10.48 10.60 16.15
C ALA A 29 11.55 11.10 17.14
N ALA A 30 11.61 10.52 18.34
CA ALA A 30 12.64 10.85 19.33
C ALA A 30 14.06 10.49 18.83
N ILE A 31 14.22 9.30 18.24
CA ILE A 31 15.50 8.88 17.63
C ILE A 31 15.87 9.86 16.51
N ALA A 32 14.95 10.13 15.58
CA ALA A 32 15.17 11.05 14.46
C ALA A 32 15.56 12.46 14.94
N ALA A 33 14.91 12.97 15.99
CA ALA A 33 15.24 14.26 16.59
C ALA A 33 16.63 14.26 17.24
N CYS A 34 16.98 13.21 18.00
CA CYS A 34 18.30 13.06 18.63
C CYS A 34 19.44 13.04 17.62
N VAL A 35 19.23 12.43 16.45
CA VAL A 35 20.25 12.28 15.42
C VAL A 35 20.14 13.33 14.30
N TRP A 36 19.25 14.30 14.43
CA TRP A 36 18.97 15.32 13.41
C TRP A 36 20.19 16.20 13.10
N THR A 37 20.99 16.48 14.13
CA THR A 37 22.16 17.36 14.06
C THR A 37 23.45 16.65 13.68
N TRP A 38 23.41 15.33 13.45
CA TRP A 38 24.61 14.56 13.10
C TRP A 38 25.08 14.88 11.68
N PRO A 39 26.39 14.80 11.39
CA PRO A 39 26.97 15.24 10.11
C PRO A 39 26.41 14.51 8.89
N LEU A 40 25.91 13.28 9.07
CA LEU A 40 25.30 12.47 8.01
C LEU A 40 23.77 12.64 7.89
N ARG A 41 23.16 13.51 8.72
CA ARG A 41 21.71 13.75 8.82
C ARG A 41 20.84 12.48 8.82
N PRO A 42 21.19 11.42 9.58
CA PRO A 42 20.46 10.15 9.58
C PRO A 42 18.99 10.27 10.00
N GLY A 43 18.59 11.39 10.62
CA GLY A 43 17.20 11.66 10.98
C GLY A 43 16.24 11.57 9.80
N TYR A 44 16.65 11.95 8.59
CA TYR A 44 15.83 11.78 7.38
C TYR A 44 15.65 10.32 6.99
N ALA A 45 16.70 9.49 7.10
CA ALA A 45 16.59 8.06 6.84
C ALA A 45 15.64 7.39 7.84
N VAL A 46 15.75 7.74 9.13
CA VAL A 46 14.85 7.23 10.18
C VAL A 46 13.41 7.64 9.89
N ALA A 47 13.16 8.92 9.62
CA ALA A 47 11.82 9.42 9.30
C ALA A 47 11.25 8.74 8.05
N THR A 48 12.08 8.50 7.03
CA THR A 48 11.70 7.81 5.80
C THR A 48 11.31 6.37 6.09
N VAL A 49 12.17 5.57 6.74
CA VAL A 49 11.87 4.17 7.12
C VAL A 49 10.56 4.07 7.87
N VAL A 50 10.38 4.93 8.87
CA VAL A 50 9.25 4.87 9.78
C VAL A 50 7.97 5.29 9.08
N GLY A 51 8.00 6.34 8.26
CA GLY A 51 6.85 6.76 7.46
C GLY A 51 6.41 5.67 6.47
N HIS A 52 7.36 4.96 5.88
CA HIS A 52 7.09 3.86 4.95
C HIS A 52 6.53 2.62 5.67
N PHE A 53 7.13 2.24 6.79
CA PHE A 53 6.59 1.17 7.64
C PHE A 53 5.16 1.49 8.09
N PHE A 54 4.92 2.74 8.50
CA PHE A 54 3.58 3.21 8.86
C PHE A 54 2.61 3.10 7.68
N LEU A 55 3.00 3.53 6.48
CA LEU A 55 2.21 3.39 5.26
C LEU A 55 1.81 1.92 5.03
N PHE A 56 2.77 1.00 5.13
CA PHE A 56 2.51 -0.41 4.88
C PHE A 56 1.62 -1.07 5.94
N CYS A 57 1.93 -0.86 7.21
CA CYS A 57 1.21 -1.54 8.30
C CYS A 57 -0.18 -0.93 8.56
N ASN A 58 -0.31 0.41 8.47
CA ASN A 58 -1.51 1.13 8.92
C ASN A 58 -2.44 1.54 7.77
N VAL A 59 -1.87 1.92 6.61
CA VAL A 59 -2.64 2.47 5.48
C VAL A 59 -2.98 1.41 4.46
N THR A 60 -1.99 0.66 3.97
CA THR A 60 -2.22 -0.37 2.95
C THR A 60 -2.55 -1.74 3.55
N ARG A 61 -2.13 -2.00 4.80
CA ARG A 61 -2.14 -3.34 5.41
C ARG A 61 -1.46 -4.35 4.48
N ALA A 62 -0.23 -4.06 4.10
CA ALA A 62 0.58 -4.96 3.32
C ALA A 62 0.67 -6.33 4.02
N ARG A 63 0.73 -7.41 3.22
CA ARG A 63 0.95 -8.74 3.79
C ARG A 63 2.40 -8.87 4.30
N PRO A 64 2.66 -9.75 5.28
CA PRO A 64 4.01 -9.93 5.85
C PRO A 64 5.11 -10.22 4.83
N ARG A 65 4.77 -10.83 3.69
CA ARG A 65 5.73 -11.11 2.60
C ARG A 65 6.22 -9.84 1.90
N ASP A 66 5.32 -8.89 1.68
CA ASP A 66 5.63 -7.65 0.98
C ASP A 66 6.40 -6.70 1.91
N GLU A 67 6.07 -6.72 3.21
CA GLU A 67 6.86 -6.07 4.28
C GLU A 67 8.29 -6.62 4.34
N LEU A 68 8.45 -7.95 4.27
CA LEU A 68 9.78 -8.59 4.31
C LEU A 68 10.63 -8.20 3.10
N LEU A 69 10.05 -8.17 1.90
CA LEU A 69 10.77 -7.77 0.70
C LEU A 69 11.23 -6.32 0.80
N TRP A 70 10.37 -5.41 1.27
CA TRP A 70 10.74 -4.02 1.49
C TRP A 70 11.84 -3.89 2.55
N ALA A 71 11.72 -4.59 3.68
CA ALA A 71 12.71 -4.58 4.75
C ALA A 71 14.08 -5.11 4.28
N LEU A 72 14.10 -6.16 3.45
CA LEU A 72 15.33 -6.70 2.85
C LEU A 72 15.98 -5.69 1.90
N SER A 73 15.21 -5.07 1.02
CA SER A 73 15.72 -4.05 0.10
C SER A 73 16.30 -2.85 0.86
N TYR A 74 15.60 -2.38 1.89
CA TYR A 74 16.07 -1.26 2.71
C TYR A 74 17.33 -1.63 3.51
N SER A 75 17.37 -2.84 4.06
CA SER A 75 18.53 -3.33 4.82
C SER A 75 19.76 -3.50 3.92
N ALA A 76 19.59 -4.05 2.71
CA ALA A 76 20.67 -4.18 1.73
C ALA A 76 21.25 -2.80 1.34
N LEU A 77 20.38 -1.80 1.16
CA LEU A 77 20.79 -0.44 0.89
C LEU A 77 21.55 0.20 2.08
N GLY A 78 21.10 -0.08 3.30
CA GLY A 78 21.80 0.32 4.53
C GLY A 78 23.19 -0.29 4.64
N VAL A 79 23.33 -1.59 4.35
CA VAL A 79 24.62 -2.29 4.32
C VAL A 79 25.56 -1.68 3.28
N TRP A 80 25.05 -1.39 2.08
CA TRP A 80 25.84 -0.72 1.03
C TRP A 80 26.37 0.65 1.45
N LEU A 81 25.52 1.48 2.08
CA LEU A 81 25.91 2.78 2.61
C LEU A 81 26.98 2.68 3.69
N VAL A 82 26.85 1.72 4.61
CA VAL A 82 27.86 1.49 5.67
C VAL A 82 29.17 0.97 5.09
N GLY A 83 29.13 0.19 4.01
CA GLY A 83 30.30 -0.33 3.30
C GLY A 83 31.11 0.71 2.52
N GLY A 84 30.79 2.00 2.64
CA GLY A 84 31.47 3.09 1.94
C GLY A 84 30.72 3.60 0.71
N GLY A 85 29.52 3.07 0.43
CA GLY A 85 28.62 3.60 -0.57
C GLY A 85 28.26 5.06 -0.25
N ARG A 86 28.31 5.92 -1.27
CA ARG A 86 27.83 7.30 -1.18
C ARG A 86 26.56 7.40 -2.01
N LEU A 87 25.45 7.72 -1.35
CA LEU A 87 24.23 8.17 -2.02
C LEU A 87 23.87 9.52 -1.42
N ASP A 88 23.61 10.48 -2.29
CA ASP A 88 22.92 11.69 -1.85
C ASP A 88 21.47 11.36 -1.48
N TRP A 89 20.84 12.22 -0.69
CA TRP A 89 19.46 12.06 -0.26
C TRP A 89 18.47 11.97 -1.43
N LEU A 90 18.73 12.72 -2.51
CA LEU A 90 17.95 12.67 -3.73
C LEU A 90 18.05 11.31 -4.42
N GLU A 91 19.23 10.71 -4.44
CA GLU A 91 19.45 9.38 -5.04
C GLU A 91 18.80 8.30 -4.17
N LEU A 92 18.94 8.42 -2.84
CA LEU A 92 18.29 7.54 -1.88
C LEU A 92 16.76 7.55 -2.04
N LEU A 93 16.16 8.74 -2.13
CA LEU A 93 14.75 8.92 -2.42
C LEU A 93 14.38 8.38 -3.80
N GLY A 94 15.23 8.61 -4.81
CA GLY A 94 15.07 8.11 -6.16
C GLY A 94 15.06 6.58 -6.26
N VAL A 95 15.72 5.88 -5.33
CA VAL A 95 15.70 4.41 -5.27
C VAL A 95 14.52 3.90 -4.43
N ILE A 96 14.31 4.45 -3.24
CA ILE A 96 13.31 3.95 -2.29
C ILE A 96 11.90 4.33 -2.69
N ALA A 97 11.67 5.54 -3.19
CA ALA A 97 10.32 6.01 -3.51
C ALA A 97 9.67 5.17 -4.62
N PRO A 98 10.33 4.87 -5.76
CA PRO A 98 9.73 4.04 -6.79
C PRO A 98 9.46 2.61 -6.31
N LEU A 99 10.37 2.01 -5.53
CA LEU A 99 10.18 0.69 -4.96
C LEU A 99 8.94 0.66 -4.06
N THR A 100 8.81 1.65 -3.20
CA THR A 100 7.68 1.82 -2.28
C THR A 100 6.37 2.04 -3.04
N ILE A 101 6.39 2.92 -4.05
CA ILE A 101 5.23 3.19 -4.89
C ILE A 101 4.81 1.90 -5.60
N ALA A 102 5.75 1.17 -6.21
CA ALA A 102 5.48 -0.08 -6.91
C ALA A 102 4.85 -1.12 -5.98
N GLN A 103 5.41 -1.31 -4.78
CA GLN A 103 4.85 -2.23 -3.78
C GLN A 103 3.47 -1.78 -3.30
N THR A 104 3.30 -0.49 -3.02
CA THR A 104 2.01 0.10 -2.62
C THR A 104 0.94 -0.11 -3.69
N LEU A 105 1.28 0.15 -4.96
CA LEU A 105 0.39 -0.06 -6.09
C LEU A 105 0.08 -1.55 -6.30
N SER A 106 1.06 -2.44 -6.14
CA SER A 106 0.82 -3.89 -6.22
C SER A 106 -0.14 -4.37 -5.15
N GLU A 107 -0.06 -3.82 -3.93
CA GLU A 107 -0.96 -4.17 -2.83
C GLU A 107 -2.36 -3.60 -3.07
N LEU A 108 -2.45 -2.36 -3.58
CA LEU A 108 -3.73 -1.74 -3.96
C LEU A 108 -4.43 -2.46 -5.10
N ALA A 109 -3.68 -3.08 -6.00
CA ALA A 109 -4.21 -3.84 -7.13
C ALA A 109 -4.75 -5.23 -6.72
N ARG A 110 -4.48 -5.68 -5.49
CA ARG A 110 -4.94 -6.99 -5.04
C ARG A 110 -6.45 -7.04 -4.80
N PRO A 111 -7.12 -8.15 -5.17
CA PRO A 111 -8.56 -8.31 -5.00
C PRO A 111 -8.99 -8.41 -3.53
N ASP A 112 -8.06 -8.75 -2.63
CA ASP A 112 -8.29 -8.88 -1.20
C ASP A 112 -7.78 -7.67 -0.39
N TYR A 113 -7.47 -6.55 -1.05
CA TYR A 113 -7.02 -5.33 -0.39
C TYR A 113 -8.04 -4.84 0.66
N ARG A 114 -7.57 -4.57 1.89
CA ARG A 114 -8.41 -4.15 3.04
C ARG A 114 -7.99 -2.83 3.66
N GLY A 115 -7.04 -2.11 3.08
CA GLY A 115 -6.56 -0.84 3.62
C GLY A 115 -7.56 0.31 3.48
N VAL A 116 -7.12 1.53 3.79
CA VAL A 116 -7.99 2.72 3.88
C VAL A 116 -8.72 3.03 2.58
N ALA A 117 -8.12 2.70 1.43
CA ALA A 117 -8.69 2.97 0.10
C ALA A 117 -9.74 1.94 -0.36
N HIS A 118 -9.99 0.87 0.41
CA HIS A 118 -10.82 -0.27 -0.01
C HIS A 118 -12.24 0.17 -0.41
N SER A 119 -12.86 1.06 0.37
CA SER A 119 -14.22 1.56 0.09
C SER A 119 -14.31 2.38 -1.21
N ARG A 120 -13.27 3.15 -1.54
CA ARG A 120 -13.20 3.97 -2.77
C ARG A 120 -12.97 3.09 -3.99
N LEU A 121 -12.04 2.13 -3.89
CA LEU A 121 -11.71 1.21 -4.98
C LEU A 121 -12.92 0.35 -5.38
N ARG A 122 -13.63 -0.23 -4.40
CA ARG A 122 -14.86 -1.02 -4.68
C ARG A 122 -15.95 -0.18 -5.33
N ARG A 123 -16.21 1.04 -4.84
CA ARG A 123 -17.20 1.94 -5.46
C ARG A 123 -16.84 2.27 -6.91
N GLY A 124 -15.56 2.49 -7.21
CA GLY A 124 -15.07 2.72 -8.57
C GLY A 124 -15.31 1.52 -9.49
N ALA A 125 -15.01 0.32 -9.01
CA ALA A 125 -15.24 -0.93 -9.75
C ALA A 125 -16.73 -1.15 -10.06
N THR A 126 -17.61 -0.93 -9.08
CA THR A 126 -19.08 -1.04 -9.30
C THR A 126 -19.57 -0.04 -10.33
N ARG A 127 -19.15 1.23 -10.24
CA ARG A 127 -19.53 2.27 -11.23
C ARG A 127 -19.05 1.94 -12.65
N ARG A 128 -17.87 1.35 -12.78
CA ARG A 128 -17.33 0.94 -14.08
C ARG A 128 -18.15 -0.22 -14.67
N ALA A 129 -18.55 -1.18 -13.84
CA ALA A 129 -19.43 -2.29 -14.25
C ALA A 129 -20.82 -1.80 -14.69
N GLU A 130 -21.43 -0.87 -13.94
CA GLU A 130 -22.72 -0.26 -14.31
C GLU A 130 -22.67 0.48 -15.66
N ARG A 131 -21.61 1.27 -15.90
CA ARG A 131 -21.43 1.95 -17.20
C ARG A 131 -21.26 0.97 -18.36
N GLY A 132 -20.55 -0.14 -18.14
CA GLY A 132 -20.41 -1.20 -19.15
C GLY A 132 -21.75 -1.89 -19.46
N ALA A 133 -22.57 -2.14 -18.43
CA ALA A 133 -23.87 -2.79 -18.58
C ALA A 133 -24.95 -1.90 -19.25
N VAL A 134 -24.83 -0.58 -19.13
CA VAL A 134 -25.74 0.37 -19.82
C VAL A 134 -25.48 0.39 -21.33
N GLY A 135 -24.24 0.12 -21.78
CA GLY A 135 -23.90 0.06 -23.21
C GLY A 135 -24.35 -1.21 -23.94
N THR A 136 -24.74 -2.26 -23.22
CA THR A 136 -25.11 -3.56 -23.79
C THR A 136 -26.59 -3.91 -23.67
N ARG A 137 -27.44 -2.99 -23.17
CA ARG A 137 -28.89 -3.23 -23.19
C ARG A 137 -29.40 -3.18 -24.64
N PRO A 138 -29.97 -4.27 -25.18
CA PRO A 138 -30.61 -4.23 -26.48
C PRO A 138 -31.72 -3.18 -26.45
N SER A 139 -31.77 -2.35 -27.50
CA SER A 139 -32.83 -1.37 -27.69
C SER A 139 -34.19 -2.09 -27.66
N PRO A 140 -35.22 -1.56 -26.96
CA PRO A 140 -36.55 -2.17 -26.91
C PRO A 140 -37.25 -2.36 -28.27
N ARG A 141 -36.63 -1.94 -29.37
CA ARG A 141 -37.19 -2.03 -30.73
C ARG A 141 -37.06 -3.40 -31.39
N GLU A 142 -36.37 -4.37 -30.78
CA GLU A 142 -36.18 -5.72 -31.35
C GLU A 142 -37.00 -6.82 -30.64
N ALA A 143 -38.13 -6.47 -30.01
CA ALA A 143 -39.09 -7.48 -29.62
C ALA A 143 -39.80 -8.02 -30.89
N PRO A 144 -39.67 -9.30 -31.25
CA PRO A 144 -40.40 -9.86 -32.38
C PRO A 144 -41.90 -9.74 -32.11
N VAL A 145 -42.59 -9.01 -32.98
CA VAL A 145 -44.05 -8.95 -33.01
C VAL A 145 -44.53 -10.36 -33.32
N ALA A 146 -44.94 -11.08 -32.28
CA ALA A 146 -45.65 -12.34 -32.42
C ALA A 146 -47.07 -12.05 -32.97
N GLY A 147 -47.18 -11.94 -34.30
CA GLY A 147 -48.43 -12.05 -35.05
C GLY A 147 -48.48 -13.43 -35.68
N ARG A 148 -49.34 -14.33 -35.18
CA ARG A 148 -50.73 -14.59 -35.60
C ARG A 148 -50.83 -15.33 -36.92
#